data_AF-C0E2T3-F1
#
_entry.id   AF-C0E2T3-F1
#
_cell.length_a   1.000
_cell.length_b   1.000
_cell.length_c   1.000
_cell.angle_alpha   90.00
_cell.angle_beta   90.00
_cell.angle_gamma   90.00
#
_symmetry.space_group_name_H-M   'P 1'
#
loop_
_entity.id
_entity.type
_entity.pdbx_description
1 polymer ?
#
loop_
_entity_poly.entity_id
_entity_poly.type
_entity_poly.pdbx_seq_one_letter_code
_entity_poly.pdbx_strand_id
1 'polypeptide(L)'
;MILIWWAALINSIAAGGTVGFAGLALMNPTVLCSNATTHRYYPAMYASRSIPLNIMVGILGWLSANPAVVVPLVGVALVTQLFDAAIGGFYRIPGMIAGGLIAALCHGVALVTVL
;
A
#
# COMPACT_ATOMS: atom_id res chain seq x y z
N MET A 1 7.49 21.16 2.04
CA MET A 1 7.45 19.77 1.55
C MET A 1 8.16 18.93 2.58
N ILE A 2 7.49 17.90 3.10
CA ILE A 2 8.02 17.06 4.17
C ILE A 2 8.86 15.90 3.63
N LEU A 3 8.53 15.42 2.44
CA LEU A 3 9.33 14.49 1.65
C LEU A 3 10.05 15.26 0.55
N ILE A 4 11.20 14.75 0.14
CA ILE A 4 11.83 15.18 -1.12
C ILE A 4 10.85 14.85 -2.26
N TRP A 5 10.66 15.79 -3.20
CA TRP A 5 9.58 15.76 -4.20
C TRP A 5 9.51 14.45 -5.00
N TRP A 6 10.64 13.86 -5.38
CA TRP A 6 10.69 12.64 -6.17
C TRP A 6 10.27 11.42 -5.33
N ALA A 7 10.61 11.41 -4.04
CA ALA A 7 10.20 10.36 -3.11
C ALA A 7 8.71 10.44 -2.81
N ALA A 8 8.17 11.66 -2.67
CA ALA A 8 6.73 11.88 -2.56
C ALA A 8 5.98 11.32 -3.78
N LEU A 9 6.47 11.59 -5.00
CA LEU A 9 5.87 11.10 -6.24
C LEU A 9 5.87 9.56 -6.33
N ILE A 10 7.01 8.93 -6.09
CA ILE A 10 7.12 7.46 -6.13
C ILE A 10 6.20 6.82 -5.08
N ASN A 11 6.15 7.39 -3.88
CA ASN A 11 5.30 6.93 -2.79
C ASN A 11 3.81 7.07 -3.14
N SER A 12 3.39 8.18 -3.76
CA SER A 12 2.02 8.38 -4.23
C SER A 12 1.62 7.39 -5.33
N ILE A 13 2.53 7.07 -6.26
CA ILE A 13 2.27 6.08 -7.32
C ILE A 13 2.05 4.69 -6.71
N ALA A 14 2.95 4.27 -5.81
CA ALA A 14 2.82 3.00 -5.10
C ALA A 14 1.51 2.92 -4.31
N ALA A 15 1.22 3.96 -3.52
CA ALA A 15 0.00 4.04 -2.74
C ALA A 15 -1.27 3.99 -3.62
N GLY A 16 -1.27 4.72 -4.74
CA GLY A 16 -2.36 4.69 -5.71
C GLY A 16 -2.55 3.31 -6.33
N GLY A 17 -1.47 2.60 -6.65
CA GLY A 17 -1.50 1.21 -7.09
C GLY A 17 -2.15 0.29 -6.06
N THR A 18 -1.74 0.38 -4.80
CA THR A 18 -2.31 -0.42 -3.71
C THR A 18 -3.81 -0.13 -3.52
N VAL A 19 -4.23 1.14 -3.58
CA VAL A 19 -5.66 1.52 -3.55
C VAL A 19 -6.40 0.90 -4.74
N GLY A 20 -5.83 0.98 -5.94
CA GLY A 20 -6.40 0.40 -7.16
C GLY A 20 -6.61 -1.10 -7.05
N PHE A 21 -5.59 -1.84 -6.60
CA PHE A 21 -5.71 -3.29 -6.39
C PHE A 21 -6.72 -3.65 -5.31
N ALA A 22 -6.76 -2.92 -4.19
CA ALA A 22 -7.77 -3.12 -3.16
C ALA A 22 -9.20 -2.88 -3.70
N GLY A 23 -9.39 -1.85 -4.52
CA GLY A 23 -10.66 -1.56 -5.21
C GLY A 23 -11.05 -2.66 -6.19
N LEU A 24 -10.10 -3.16 -7.00
CA LEU A 24 -10.34 -4.29 -7.91
C LEU A 24 -10.73 -5.55 -7.14
N ALA A 25 -10.07 -5.85 -6.02
CA ALA A 25 -10.39 -6.99 -5.17
C ALA A 25 -11.82 -6.92 -4.60
N LEU A 26 -12.28 -5.72 -4.24
CA LEU A 26 -13.66 -5.47 -3.78
C LEU A 26 -14.70 -5.70 -4.88
N MET A 27 -14.43 -5.20 -6.08
CA MET A 27 -15.36 -5.29 -7.21
C MET A 27 -15.43 -6.72 -7.75
N ASN A 28 -14.27 -7.32 -8.01
CA ASN A 28 -14.16 -8.65 -8.57
C ASN A 28 -12.84 -9.34 -8.14
N PRO A 29 -12.85 -10.13 -7.06
CA PRO A 29 -11.63 -10.75 -6.53
C PRO A 29 -10.99 -11.76 -7.49
N THR A 30 -11.75 -12.34 -8.42
CA THR A 30 -11.22 -13.34 -9.37
C THR A 30 -10.30 -12.72 -10.43
N VAL A 31 -10.35 -11.40 -10.63
CA VAL A 31 -9.43 -10.66 -11.52
C VAL A 31 -7.99 -10.70 -11.00
N LEU A 32 -7.81 -10.73 -9.68
CA LEU A 32 -6.49 -10.70 -9.04
C LEU A 32 -6.00 -12.10 -8.65
N CYS A 33 -6.92 -13.02 -8.38
CA CYS A 33 -6.61 -14.40 -8.08
C CYS A 33 -7.74 -15.29 -8.59
N SER A 34 -7.49 -16.08 -9.64
CA SER A 34 -8.49 -16.95 -10.29
C SER A 34 -9.11 -17.97 -9.33
N ASN A 35 -8.39 -18.34 -8.28
CA ASN A 35 -8.83 -19.29 -7.25
C ASN A 35 -9.48 -18.59 -6.05
N ALA A 36 -9.68 -17.27 -6.09
CA ALA A 36 -10.37 -16.55 -5.04
C ALA A 36 -11.83 -16.99 -4.95
N THR A 37 -12.33 -17.10 -3.72
CA THR A 37 -13.75 -17.34 -3.50
C THR A 37 -14.56 -16.12 -3.98
N THR A 38 -15.81 -16.34 -4.38
CA THR A 38 -16.74 -15.24 -4.72
C THR A 38 -17.16 -14.43 -3.49
N HIS A 39 -16.86 -14.91 -2.28
CA HIS A 39 -17.13 -14.21 -1.04
C HIS A 39 -16.22 -12.98 -0.86
N ARG A 40 -16.84 -11.82 -0.71
CA ARG A 40 -16.15 -10.52 -0.63
C ARG A 40 -15.65 -10.15 0.77
N TYR A 41 -15.85 -11.00 1.78
CA TYR A 41 -15.50 -10.67 3.17
C TYR A 41 -14.01 -10.37 3.34
N TYR A 42 -13.14 -11.25 2.84
CA TYR A 42 -11.68 -11.06 2.92
C TYR A 42 -11.19 -9.85 2.11
N PRO A 43 -11.60 -9.67 0.83
CA PRO A 43 -11.29 -8.43 0.10
C PRO A 43 -11.78 -7.16 0.81
N ALA A 44 -12.96 -7.19 1.43
CA ALA A 44 -13.51 -6.05 2.16
C ALA A 44 -12.74 -5.73 3.43
N MET A 45 -12.36 -6.74 4.20
CA MET A 45 -11.49 -6.60 5.37
C MET A 45 -10.12 -6.03 4.99
N TYR A 46 -9.55 -6.49 3.89
CA TYR A 46 -8.29 -5.98 3.39
C TYR A 46 -8.41 -4.50 2.97
N ALA A 47 -9.44 -4.19 2.17
CA ALA A 47 -9.65 -2.86 1.62
C ALA A 47 -9.97 -1.81 2.67
N SER A 48 -10.66 -2.17 3.77
CA SER A 48 -10.99 -1.24 4.86
C SER A 48 -9.76 -0.66 5.54
N ARG A 49 -8.65 -1.40 5.59
CA ARG A 49 -7.33 -0.92 6.02
C ARG A 49 -6.58 -0.28 4.86
N SER A 50 -6.47 -1.02 3.76
CA SER A 50 -5.55 -0.70 2.67
C SER A 50 -5.90 0.62 1.99
N ILE A 51 -7.19 0.89 1.74
CA ILE A 51 -7.61 2.08 1.01
C ILE A 51 -7.35 3.36 1.83
N PRO A 52 -7.86 3.51 3.07
CA PRO A 52 -7.67 4.76 3.82
C PRO A 52 -6.19 5.06 4.11
N LEU A 53 -5.43 4.04 4.51
CA LEU A 53 -4.01 4.20 4.84
C LEU A 53 -3.20 4.69 3.62
N ASN A 54 -3.39 4.06 2.46
CA ASN A 54 -2.64 4.42 1.27
C ASN A 54 -3.09 5.76 0.68
N ILE A 55 -4.37 6.13 0.79
CA ILE A 55 -4.81 7.50 0.44
C ILE A 55 -4.06 8.53 1.30
N MET A 56 -3.99 8.34 2.62
CA MET A 56 -3.28 9.26 3.50
C MET A 56 -1.79 9.35 3.16
N VAL A 57 -1.13 8.20 3.01
CA VAL A 57 0.31 8.14 2.69
C VAL A 57 0.60 8.73 1.31
N GLY A 58 -0.31 8.58 0.34
CA GLY A 58 -0.16 9.17 -0.99
C GLY A 58 -0.31 10.69 -1.03
N ILE A 59 -0.98 11.31 -0.06
CA ILE A 59 -1.25 12.77 -0.05
C ILE A 59 -0.32 13.51 0.91
N LEU A 60 -0.02 12.95 2.09
CA LEU A 60 0.69 13.67 3.16
C LEU A 60 2.12 14.10 2.81
N GLY A 61 2.79 13.42 1.87
CA GLY A 61 4.09 13.84 1.36
C GLY A 61 4.09 15.23 0.69
N TRP A 62 2.93 15.65 0.19
CA TRP A 62 2.71 16.90 -0.53
C TRP A 62 2.20 18.02 0.37
N LEU A 63 1.56 17.64 1.47
CA LEU A 63 1.18 18.57 2.52
C LEU A 63 2.43 18.84 3.36
N SER A 64 2.68 20.08 3.77
CA SER A 64 3.75 20.38 4.73
C SER A 64 3.38 19.87 6.13
N ALA A 65 3.11 18.57 6.24
CA ALA A 65 2.68 17.86 7.43
C ALA A 65 3.85 17.69 8.41
N ASN A 66 3.55 17.55 9.69
CA ASN A 66 4.57 17.36 10.72
C ASN A 66 5.28 16.00 10.55
N PRO A 67 6.63 15.91 10.63
CA PRO A 67 7.35 14.64 10.51
C PRO A 67 6.85 13.58 11.51
N ALA A 68 6.45 13.99 12.72
CA ALA A 68 5.90 13.13 13.75
C ALA A 68 4.59 12.43 13.35
N VAL A 69 3.89 12.93 12.33
CA VAL A 69 2.70 12.30 11.74
C VAL A 69 3.07 11.45 10.53
N VAL A 70 3.97 11.94 9.69
CA VAL A 70 4.34 11.27 8.42
C VAL A 70 5.11 9.99 8.67
N VAL A 71 6.12 10.01 9.55
CA VAL A 71 6.96 8.86 9.87
C VAL A 71 6.15 7.62 10.29
N PRO A 72 5.25 7.69 11.30
CA PRO A 72 4.48 6.51 11.69
C PRO A 72 3.52 6.03 10.61
N LEU A 73 2.89 6.93 9.84
CA LEU A 73 1.96 6.52 8.78
C LEU A 73 2.67 5.78 7.64
N VAL A 74 3.79 6.33 7.16
CA VAL A 74 4.61 5.67 6.12
C VAL A 74 5.22 4.38 6.65
N GLY A 75 5.65 4.36 7.91
CA GLY A 75 6.16 3.16 8.58
C GLY A 75 5.11 2.05 8.67
N VAL A 76 3.86 2.37 9.03
CA VAL A 76 2.76 1.39 9.02
C VAL A 76 2.48 0.90 7.61
N ALA A 77 2.46 1.79 6.61
CA ALA A 77 2.29 1.37 5.21
C ALA A 77 3.38 0.38 4.77
N LEU A 78 4.66 0.70 5.02
CA LEU A 78 5.78 -0.21 4.79
C LEU A 78 5.56 -1.58 5.43
N VAL A 79 5.30 -1.63 6.73
CA VAL A 79 5.12 -2.90 7.47
C VAL A 79 3.96 -3.70 6.90
N THR A 80 2.83 -3.05 6.64
CA THR A 80 1.67 -3.75 6.12
C THR A 80 1.91 -4.33 4.73
N GLN A 81 2.68 -3.64 3.88
CA GLN A 81 2.97 -4.10 2.53
C GLN A 81 3.94 -5.30 2.52
N LEU A 82 4.83 -5.37 3.53
CA LEU A 82 5.63 -6.58 3.80
C LEU A 82 4.76 -7.75 4.26
N PHE A 83 3.76 -7.52 5.12
CA PHE A 83 2.79 -8.56 5.47
C PHE A 83 2.00 -9.04 4.25
N ASP A 84 1.63 -8.12 3.36
CA ASP A 84 0.94 -8.49 2.13
C ASP A 84 1.82 -9.41 1.27
N ALA A 85 3.10 -9.08 1.12
CA ALA A 85 4.05 -9.94 0.43
C ALA A 85 4.20 -11.32 1.11
N ALA A 86 4.26 -11.36 2.44
CA ALA A 86 4.36 -12.60 3.21
C ALA A 86 3.11 -13.49 3.03
N ILE A 87 1.91 -12.91 3.12
CA ILE A 87 0.63 -13.59 2.84
C ILE A 87 0.64 -14.11 1.40
N GLY A 88 1.07 -13.29 0.44
CA GLY A 88 1.25 -13.72 -0.95
C GLY A 88 2.18 -14.93 -1.06
N GLY A 89 3.25 -14.99 -0.27
CA GLY A 89 4.14 -16.15 -0.16
C GLY A 89 3.44 -17.40 0.36
N PHE A 90 2.75 -17.29 1.50
CA PHE A 90 2.03 -18.41 2.12
C PHE A 90 0.94 -19.00 1.22
N TYR A 91 0.19 -18.13 0.54
CA TYR A 91 -0.90 -18.53 -0.36
C TYR A 91 -0.49 -18.66 -1.83
N ARG A 92 0.81 -18.50 -2.14
CA ARG A 92 1.37 -18.58 -3.49
C ARG A 92 0.63 -17.69 -4.51
N ILE A 93 0.48 -16.42 -4.17
CA ILE A 93 -0.15 -15.38 -5.01
C ILE A 93 0.96 -14.44 -5.52
N PRO A 94 1.55 -14.68 -6.71
CA PRO A 94 2.71 -13.93 -7.19
C PRO A 94 2.50 -12.42 -7.28
N GLY A 95 1.30 -11.99 -7.69
CA GLY A 95 0.95 -10.57 -7.77
C GLY A 95 0.97 -9.87 -6.42
N MET A 96 0.55 -10.56 -5.34
CA MET A 96 0.56 -10.02 -3.99
C MET A 96 1.98 -9.95 -3.42
N ILE A 97 2.84 -10.93 -3.77
CA ILE A 97 4.28 -10.89 -3.43
C ILE A 97 4.95 -9.70 -4.11
N ALA A 98 4.85 -9.62 -5.44
CA ALA A 98 5.52 -8.59 -6.21
C ALA A 98 4.99 -7.19 -5.87
N GLY A 99 3.66 -7.01 -5.86
CA GLY A 99 3.04 -5.74 -5.49
C GLY A 99 3.39 -5.32 -4.06
N GLY A 100 3.36 -6.27 -3.12
CA GLY A 100 3.74 -6.05 -1.73
C GLY A 100 5.20 -5.60 -1.57
N LEU A 101 6.13 -6.25 -2.24
CA LEU A 101 7.55 -5.88 -2.16
C LEU A 101 7.83 -4.52 -2.82
N ILE A 102 7.23 -4.26 -3.99
CA ILE A 102 7.41 -2.99 -4.70
C ILE A 102 6.90 -1.82 -3.85
N ALA A 103 5.67 -1.91 -3.34
CA ALA A 103 5.11 -0.83 -2.54
C ALA A 103 5.82 -0.69 -1.18
N ALA A 104 6.27 -1.80 -0.56
CA ALA A 104 7.14 -1.74 0.63
C ALA A 104 8.43 -0.94 0.35
N LEU A 105 9.13 -1.21 -0.76
CA LEU A 105 10.33 -0.47 -1.14
C LEU A 105 10.04 1.03 -1.33
N CYS A 106 8.95 1.38 -2.02
CA CYS A 106 8.56 2.78 -2.20
C CYS A 106 8.28 3.49 -0.87
N HIS A 107 7.53 2.85 0.04
CA HIS A 107 7.28 3.39 1.37
C HIS A 107 8.56 3.47 2.21
N GLY A 108 9.49 2.51 2.08
CA GLY A 108 10.78 2.54 2.74
C GLY A 108 11.64 3.70 2.28
N VAL A 109 11.69 3.96 0.97
CA VAL A 109 12.37 5.14 0.40
C VAL A 109 11.73 6.43 0.89
N ALA A 110 10.40 6.50 0.94
CA ALA A 110 9.70 7.66 1.51
C ALA A 110 10.07 7.86 2.99
N LEU A 111 10.10 6.79 3.78
CA LEU A 111 10.41 6.85 5.21
C LEU A 111 11.81 7.42 5.48
N VAL A 112 12.82 7.02 4.72
CA VAL A 112 14.21 7.50 4.90
C VAL A 112 14.46 8.89 4.30
N THR A 113 13.48 9.46 3.59
CA THR A 113 13.57 10.78 2.94
C THR A 113 12.64 11.83 3.57
N VAL A 114 12.04 11.52 4.72
CA VAL A 114 11.33 12.51 5.55
C VAL A 114 12.35 13.50 6.11
N LEU A 115 12.10 14.80 5.89
CA LEU A 115 12.86 15.96 6.37
C LEU A 115 12.24 16.51 7.66
#